data_AF-E6N6V2-F1
#
_entry.id   AF-E6N6V2-F1
#
_cell.length_a   1.000
_cell.length_b   1.000
_cell.length_c   1.000
_cell.angle_alpha   90.00
_cell.angle_beta   90.00
_cell.angle_gamma   90.00
#
_symmetry.space_group_name_H-M   'P 1'
#
loop_
_entity.id
_entity.type
_entity.pdbx_description
1 polymer ?
#
loop_
_entity_poly.entity_id
_entity_poly.type
_entity_poly.pdbx_seq_one_letter_code
_entity_poly.pdbx_strand_id
1 'polypeptide(L)'
;MADLFPTTVVGSWPRPSWLLAELKRKNRGEISYDEFSSVADEAVLLAVKYQEDAGIDIITDGEQRRDNFFVADKLDGLKLMTVAEVIDYVEDKSRYEQMLRALDVSAFAIKSPVAVGPIKKKRAYSTE
;
A
#
# COMPACT_ATOMS: atom_id res chain seq x y z
N MET A 1 1.03 -17.11 34.38
CA MET A 1 1.91 -17.83 33.43
C MET A 1 1.72 -17.18 32.09
N ALA A 2 2.77 -16.99 31.29
CA ALA A 2 2.57 -16.52 29.91
C ALA A 2 1.78 -17.59 29.14
N ASP A 3 0.83 -17.17 28.31
CA ASP A 3 0.05 -18.09 27.48
C ASP A 3 0.99 -18.89 26.57
N LEU A 4 0.81 -20.20 26.55
CA LEU A 4 1.53 -21.10 25.67
C LEU A 4 0.83 -21.05 24.30
N PHE A 5 1.60 -20.78 23.23
CA PHE A 5 1.14 -20.66 21.84
C PHE A 5 0.30 -19.42 21.50
N PRO A 6 0.83 -18.19 21.69
CA PRO A 6 0.11 -16.98 21.28
C PRO A 6 -0.16 -16.97 19.77
N THR A 7 -1.35 -16.51 19.41
CA THR A 7 -1.87 -16.39 18.05
C THR A 7 -1.84 -14.95 17.57
N THR A 8 -1.60 -14.77 16.28
CA THR A 8 -1.61 -13.45 15.63
C THR A 8 -1.89 -13.61 14.14
N VAL A 9 -2.07 -12.47 13.46
CA VAL A 9 -2.22 -12.39 12.00
C VAL A 9 -0.97 -11.76 11.38
N VAL A 10 -0.73 -12.01 10.09
CA VAL A 10 0.45 -11.48 9.38
C VAL A 10 0.39 -9.95 9.21
N GLY A 11 -0.81 -9.40 9.05
CA GLY A 11 -1.02 -7.95 8.86
C GLY A 11 -2.33 -7.65 8.16
N SER A 12 -2.31 -7.57 6.83
CA SER A 12 -3.45 -7.11 6.02
C SER A 12 -4.75 -7.87 6.28
N TRP A 13 -5.85 -7.11 6.46
CA TRP A 13 -7.21 -7.62 6.49
C TRP A 13 -7.99 -7.19 5.24
N PRO A 14 -9.00 -7.97 4.79
CA PRO A 14 -9.87 -7.59 3.68
C PRO A 14 -10.49 -6.22 3.91
N ARG A 15 -10.29 -5.29 2.97
CA ARG A 15 -10.90 -3.97 3.04
C ARG A 15 -12.38 -4.04 2.68
N PRO A 16 -13.28 -3.45 3.49
CA PRO A 16 -14.66 -3.28 3.11
C PRO A 16 -14.81 -2.49 1.80
N SER A 17 -15.87 -2.76 1.04
CA SER A 17 -16.12 -2.12 -0.26
C SER A 17 -16.23 -0.59 -0.16
N TRP A 18 -16.80 -0.09 0.93
CA TRP A 18 -16.91 1.35 1.21
C TRP A 18 -15.54 2.00 1.45
N LEU A 19 -14.61 1.32 2.13
CA LEU A 19 -13.24 1.82 2.30
C LEU A 19 -12.50 1.88 0.97
N LEU A 20 -12.68 0.88 0.11
CA LEU A 20 -12.10 0.86 -1.23
C LEU A 20 -12.64 2.01 -2.10
N ALA A 21 -13.90 2.39 -1.94
CA ALA A 21 -14.48 3.54 -2.63
C ALA A 21 -13.83 4.85 -2.17
N GLU A 22 -13.69 5.07 -0.86
CA GLU A 22 -13.06 6.27 -0.30
C GLU A 22 -11.56 6.34 -0.63
N LEU A 23 -10.85 5.22 -0.61
CA LEU A 23 -9.44 5.17 -1.05
C LEU A 23 -9.29 5.65 -2.50
N LYS A 24 -10.19 5.25 -3.39
CA LYS A 24 -10.21 5.72 -4.78
C LYS A 24 -10.49 7.22 -4.88
N ARG A 25 -11.43 7.75 -4.09
CA ARG A 25 -11.73 9.19 -4.02
C ARG A 25 -10.52 9.98 -3.53
N LYS A 26 -9.86 9.51 -2.46
CA LYS A 26 -8.62 10.09 -1.94
C LYS A 26 -7.52 10.11 -2.99
N ASN A 27 -7.30 8.99 -3.69
CA ASN A 27 -6.28 8.89 -4.75
C ASN A 27 -6.58 9.77 -5.96
N ARG A 28 -7.84 10.17 -6.18
CA ARG A 28 -8.24 11.18 -7.19
C ARG A 28 -8.21 12.61 -6.66
N GLY A 29 -7.88 12.82 -5.39
CA GLY A 29 -7.86 14.14 -4.75
C GLY A 29 -9.25 14.73 -4.45
N GLU A 30 -10.29 13.89 -4.44
CA GLU A 30 -11.68 14.33 -4.19
C GLU A 30 -12.00 14.51 -2.71
N ILE A 31 -11.23 13.88 -1.83
CA ILE A 31 -11.30 14.01 -0.38
C ILE A 31 -9.88 14.17 0.17
N SER A 32 -9.78 14.86 1.30
CA SER A 32 -8.55 14.99 2.06
C SER A 32 -8.12 13.65 2.69
N TYR A 33 -6.87 13.61 3.16
CA TYR A 33 -6.39 12.46 3.93
C TYR A 33 -7.18 12.30 5.24
N ASP A 34 -7.53 13.39 5.92
CA ASP A 34 -8.25 13.35 7.20
C ASP A 34 -9.67 12.78 7.04
N GLU A 35 -10.37 13.17 5.97
CA GLU A 35 -11.67 12.60 5.61
C GLU A 35 -11.56 11.09 5.34
N PHE A 36 -10.56 10.67 4.56
CA PHE A 36 -10.29 9.25 4.34
C PHE A 36 -9.91 8.53 5.64
N SER A 37 -9.10 9.16 6.49
CA SER A 37 -8.60 8.59 7.74
C SER A 37 -9.75 8.26 8.68
N SER A 38 -10.73 9.16 8.78
CA SER A 38 -11.93 8.95 9.60
C SER A 38 -12.74 7.72 9.16
N VAL A 39 -12.83 7.47 7.85
CA VAL A 39 -13.48 6.27 7.32
C VAL A 39 -12.62 5.03 7.55
N ALA A 40 -11.29 5.14 7.39
CA ALA A 40 -10.39 4.04 7.65
C ALA A 40 -10.37 3.62 9.14
N ASP A 41 -10.61 4.55 10.09
CA ASP A 41 -10.80 4.24 11.52
C ASP A 41 -11.92 3.20 11.72
N GLU A 42 -13.05 3.37 11.04
CA GLU A 42 -14.16 2.42 11.14
C GLU A 42 -13.77 1.03 10.65
N ALA A 43 -12.93 0.96 9.61
CA ALA A 43 -12.48 -0.32 9.06
C ALA A 43 -11.47 -1.01 9.98
N VAL A 44 -10.62 -0.22 10.64
CA VAL A 44 -9.70 -0.71 11.67
C VAL A 44 -10.51 -1.29 12.84
N LEU A 45 -11.51 -0.55 13.35
CA LEU A 45 -12.36 -1.04 14.44
C LEU A 45 -13.10 -2.32 14.07
N LEU A 46 -13.58 -2.43 12.83
CA LEU A 46 -14.20 -3.65 12.33
C LEU A 46 -13.21 -4.83 12.30
N ALA A 47 -12.00 -4.63 11.79
CA ALA A 47 -10.95 -5.65 11.77
C ALA A 47 -10.51 -6.07 13.19
N VAL A 48 -10.42 -5.12 14.12
CA VAL A 48 -10.13 -5.37 15.54
C VAL A 48 -11.24 -6.23 16.13
N LYS A 49 -12.51 -5.85 15.94
CA LYS A 49 -13.66 -6.60 16.47
C LYS A 49 -13.68 -8.06 16.00
N TYR A 50 -13.38 -8.31 14.73
CA TYR A 50 -13.30 -9.68 14.20
C TYR A 50 -12.13 -10.48 14.80
N GLN A 51 -10.99 -9.85 15.07
CA GLN A 51 -9.86 -10.51 15.73
C GLN A 51 -10.15 -10.82 17.19
N GLU A 52 -10.80 -9.88 17.91
CA GLU A 52 -11.25 -10.08 19.30
C GLU A 52 -12.27 -11.22 19.39
N ASP A 53 -13.27 -11.24 18.51
CA ASP A 53 -14.28 -12.31 18.46
C ASP A 53 -13.69 -13.69 18.13
N ALA A 54 -12.59 -13.71 17.38
CA ALA A 54 -11.86 -14.93 17.06
C ALA A 54 -10.89 -15.38 18.17
N GLY A 55 -10.71 -14.58 19.22
CA GLY A 55 -9.79 -14.88 20.33
C GLY A 55 -8.31 -14.76 19.96
N ILE A 56 -7.96 -13.85 19.04
CA ILE A 56 -6.55 -13.60 18.67
C ILE A 56 -5.81 -12.87 19.79
N ASP A 57 -4.65 -13.38 20.20
CA ASP A 57 -3.89 -12.84 21.34
C ASP A 57 -3.19 -11.50 21.01
N ILE A 58 -2.66 -11.38 19.79
CA ILE A 58 -1.97 -10.17 19.31
C ILE A 58 -2.64 -9.70 18.03
N ILE A 59 -3.41 -8.62 18.14
CA ILE A 59 -4.19 -8.06 17.04
C ILE A 59 -3.40 -7.03 16.22
N THR A 60 -3.88 -6.73 15.01
CA THR A 60 -3.33 -5.69 14.12
C THR A 60 -4.43 -4.74 13.65
N ASP A 61 -4.05 -3.58 13.12
CA ASP A 61 -4.96 -2.63 12.48
C ASP A 61 -5.46 -3.10 11.10
N GLY A 62 -5.04 -4.28 10.63
CA GLY A 62 -5.40 -4.81 9.34
C GLY A 62 -4.85 -4.04 8.14
N GLU A 63 -3.91 -3.11 8.33
CA GLU A 63 -3.34 -2.24 7.30
C GLU A 63 -4.40 -1.48 6.47
N GLN A 64 -5.53 -1.12 7.10
CA GLN A 64 -6.68 -0.55 6.39
C GLN A 64 -6.34 0.79 5.71
N ARG A 65 -5.44 1.59 6.29
CA ARG A 65 -5.01 2.90 5.75
C ARG A 65 -3.99 2.85 4.62
N ARG A 66 -3.32 1.70 4.42
CA ARG A 66 -2.11 1.61 3.57
C ARG A 66 -2.48 1.26 2.14
N ASP A 67 -2.17 2.13 1.19
CA ASP A 67 -2.22 1.75 -0.23
C ASP A 67 -0.95 0.97 -0.63
N ASN A 68 -0.96 0.38 -1.81
CA ASN A 68 0.22 -0.26 -2.38
C ASN A 68 1.39 0.72 -2.42
N PHE A 69 2.57 0.25 -1.99
CA PHE A 69 3.79 1.06 -1.93
C PHE A 69 3.67 2.36 -1.12
N PHE A 70 2.85 2.39 -0.05
CA PHE A 70 2.63 3.56 0.83
C PHE A 70 3.89 4.19 1.45
N VAL A 71 5.06 3.56 1.32
CA VAL A 71 6.34 4.12 1.77
C VAL A 71 6.99 5.02 0.72
N ALA A 72 6.57 4.93 -0.54
CA ALA A 72 7.21 5.61 -1.66
C ALA A 72 7.15 7.14 -1.52
N ASP A 73 6.08 7.69 -0.97
CA ASP A 73 5.92 9.12 -0.70
C ASP A 73 6.61 9.58 0.59
N LYS A 74 7.13 8.64 1.39
CA LYS A 74 7.88 8.87 2.64
C LYS A 74 9.39 8.84 2.46
N LEU A 75 9.85 8.57 1.25
CA LEU A 75 11.24 8.40 0.88
C LEU A 75 11.60 9.37 -0.25
N ASP A 76 12.71 10.10 -0.09
CA ASP A 76 13.34 10.81 -1.18
C ASP A 76 14.08 9.81 -2.07
N GLY A 77 14.24 10.15 -3.36
CA GLY A 77 14.91 9.28 -4.34
C GLY A 77 14.02 8.18 -4.91
N LEU A 78 12.75 8.08 -4.49
CA LEU A 78 11.75 7.21 -5.11
C LEU A 78 10.73 8.02 -5.93
N LYS A 79 10.29 7.42 -7.03
CA LYS A 79 9.16 7.88 -7.83
C LYS A 79 8.26 6.71 -8.18
N LEU A 80 6.95 6.87 -8.00
CA LEU A 80 5.98 5.91 -8.50
C LEU A 80 5.81 6.10 -10.01
N MET A 81 6.21 5.11 -10.79
CA MET A 81 6.17 5.13 -12.25
C MET A 81 5.40 3.94 -12.78
N THR A 82 4.60 4.19 -13.80
CA THR A 82 4.09 3.15 -14.68
C THR A 82 5.24 2.51 -15.44
N VAL A 83 5.04 1.27 -15.87
CA VAL A 83 5.98 0.54 -16.71
C VAL A 83 6.37 1.33 -17.97
N ALA A 84 5.41 2.05 -18.56
CA ALA A 84 5.69 2.93 -19.69
C ALA A 84 6.65 4.08 -19.35
N GLU A 85 6.53 4.68 -18.16
CA GLU A 85 7.43 5.75 -17.69
C GLU A 85 8.83 5.23 -17.32
N VAL A 86 8.96 3.95 -16.96
CA VAL A 86 10.26 3.35 -16.66
C VAL A 86 11.15 3.25 -17.89
N ILE A 87 10.59 3.17 -19.10
CA ILE A 87 11.35 2.99 -20.35
C ILE A 87 12.42 4.07 -20.56
N ASP A 88 12.20 5.28 -20.04
CA ASP A 88 13.14 6.39 -20.15
C ASP A 88 14.36 6.27 -19.24
N TYR A 89 14.33 5.33 -18.30
CA TYR A 89 15.42 5.03 -17.37
C TYR A 89 16.16 3.73 -17.70
N VAL A 90 15.70 2.96 -18.68
CA VAL A 90 16.33 1.68 -19.08
C VAL A 90 17.34 1.91 -20.20
N GLU A 91 18.54 1.36 -20.05
CA GLU A 91 19.61 1.44 -21.06
C GLU A 91 19.23 0.74 -22.37
N ASP A 92 18.64 -0.46 -22.28
CA ASP A 92 18.19 -1.25 -23.43
C ASP A 92 16.66 -1.26 -23.53
N LYS A 93 16.13 -0.24 -24.22
CA LYS A 93 14.68 -0.07 -24.43
C LYS A 93 14.07 -1.24 -25.21
N SER A 94 14.78 -1.76 -26.21
CA SER A 94 14.30 -2.84 -27.08
C SER A 94 14.08 -4.13 -26.29
N ARG A 95 15.03 -4.51 -25.43
CA ARG A 95 14.90 -5.68 -24.56
C ARG A 95 13.77 -5.50 -23.55
N TYR A 96 13.63 -4.29 -22.99
CA TYR A 96 12.57 -3.99 -22.05
C TYR A 96 11.18 -4.16 -22.69
N GLU A 97 10.96 -3.60 -23.88
CA GLU A 97 9.71 -3.76 -24.63
C GLU A 97 9.38 -5.23 -24.94
N GLN A 98 10.39 -6.03 -25.32
CA GLN A 98 10.19 -7.46 -25.55
C GLN A 98 9.77 -8.20 -24.28
N MET A 99 10.40 -7.88 -23.14
CA MET A 99 10.04 -8.46 -21.85
C MET A 99 8.60 -8.09 -21.46
N LEU A 100 8.19 -6.84 -21.66
CA LEU A 100 6.83 -6.40 -21.35
C LEU A 100 5.77 -7.09 -22.20
N ARG A 101 6.04 -7.26 -23.50
CA ARG A 101 5.15 -8.03 -24.40
C ARG A 101 5.04 -9.49 -23.98
N ALA A 102 6.14 -10.10 -23.52
CA ALA A 102 6.15 -11.51 -23.09
C ALA A 102 5.42 -11.74 -21.77
N LEU A 103 5.45 -10.77 -20.85
CA LEU A 103 4.85 -10.87 -19.51
C LEU A 103 3.37 -10.42 -19.47
N ASP A 104 2.79 -10.02 -20.61
CA ASP A 104 1.41 -9.49 -20.72
C ASP A 104 1.11 -8.39 -19.67
N VAL A 105 2.10 -7.54 -19.39
CA VAL A 105 1.97 -6.52 -18.36
C VAL A 105 1.24 -5.32 -18.94
N SER A 106 0.12 -4.94 -18.32
CA SER A 106 -0.54 -3.69 -18.65
C SER A 106 0.36 -2.50 -18.31
N ALA A 107 0.90 -1.85 -19.35
CA ALA A 107 1.96 -0.85 -19.22
C ALA A 107 1.57 0.39 -18.40
N PHE A 108 0.27 0.63 -18.17
CA PHE A 108 -0.27 1.80 -17.47
C PHE A 108 -1.03 1.49 -16.19
N ALA A 109 -1.33 0.22 -15.91
CA ALA A 109 -2.24 -0.14 -14.81
C ALA A 109 -1.57 -0.08 -13.44
N ILE A 110 -0.27 -0.37 -13.37
CA ILE A 110 0.45 -0.51 -12.10
C ILE A 110 1.57 0.53 -12.07
N LYS A 111 1.59 1.32 -10.99
CA LYS A 111 2.72 2.18 -10.66
C LYS A 111 3.62 1.46 -9.67
N SER A 112 4.87 1.25 -10.04
CA SER A 112 5.90 0.65 -9.20
C SER A 112 6.84 1.73 -8.66
N PRO A 113 7.38 1.58 -7.44
CA PRO A 113 8.39 2.48 -6.92
C PRO A 113 9.72 2.25 -7.65
N VAL A 114 10.25 3.30 -8.27
CA VAL A 114 11.52 3.29 -8.98
C VAL A 114 12.50 4.19 -8.23
N ALA A 115 13.70 3.66 -7.94
CA ALA A 115 14.80 4.43 -7.40
C ALA A 115 15.42 5.28 -8.51
N VAL A 116 15.31 6.60 -8.38
CA VAL A 116 15.86 7.60 -9.33
C VAL A 116 17.06 8.36 -8.75
N GLY A 117 17.50 7.98 -7.55
CA GLY A 117 18.63 8.57 -6.86
C GLY A 117 18.86 7.92 -5.49
N PRO A 118 19.79 8.44 -4.68
CA PRO A 118 20.04 7.93 -3.33
C PRO A 118 18.78 8.01 -2.47
N ILE A 119 18.40 6.87 -1.87
CA ILE A 119 17.18 6.78 -1.04
C ILE A 119 17.46 7.38 0.34
N LYS A 120 16.61 8.33 0.76
CA LYS A 120 16.68 8.96 2.08
C LYS A 120 15.31 9.04 2.73
N LYS A 121 15.27 8.98 4.06
CA LYS A 121 14.04 9.18 4.83
C LYS A 121 13.58 10.63 4.68
N LYS A 122 12.36 10.84 4.18
CA LYS A 122 11.72 12.16 4.12
C LYS A 122 10.86 12.45 5.34
N ARG A 123 10.08 11.45 5.78
CA ARG A 123 9.21 11.53 6.97
C ARG A 123 9.07 10.17 7.68
N ALA A 124 8.34 10.12 8.80
CA ALA A 124 8.13 8.89 9.57
C ALA A 124 7.41 7.81 8.73
N TYR A 125 7.87 6.56 8.82
CA TYR A 125 7.34 5.43 8.03
C TYR A 125 6.03 4.88 8.59
N SER A 126 5.92 4.83 9.91
CA SER A 126 4.72 4.46 10.65
C SER A 126 3.98 5.71 11.14
N THR A 127 2.64 5.64 11.12
CA THR A 127 1.63 6.60 11.60
C THR A 127 1.63 8.01 10.98
N GLU A 128 0.51 8.38 10.36
CA GLU A 128 -0.35 9.47 10.86
C GLU A 128 -1.55 8.80 11.53
#